data_AF-A0A4S8RGZ8-F1
#
_entry.id   AF-A0A4S8RGZ8-F1
#
_cell.length_a   1.000
_cell.length_b   1.000
_cell.length_c   1.000
_cell.angle_alpha   90.00
_cell.angle_beta   90.00
_cell.angle_gamma   90.00
#
_symmetry.space_group_name_H-M   'P 1'
#
loop_
_entity.id
_entity.type
_entity.pdbx_description
1 polymer ?
#
loop_
_entity_poly.entity_id
_entity_poly.type
_entity_poly.pdbx_seq_one_letter_code
_entity_poly.pdbx_strand_id
1 'polypeptide(L)'
;MRKSGTNNGFKLNVISGTYVVMMGWHLPQDQCGGLMGFSIHRESPSENEAFYLKGMKVFPETDPGFPPGSMYETSKQPIQGFQWSDYSAKPGLTYTYTVTALKGTPANLQEFSSVSVDITTESPENGNQDVYFNRGIAASQEYVRRFGDQRPEDVPNDKAFEWLSRGLYEALESYINSCTPGTDELYIAAYEFYYDKVLLLIKNAIDRGVVVKFVYDARKDSPKIKNQEAMFTFGLDTHPFAFERTSPKSYISHNKFIVKVTNGVAKSVWTGGTNFSEGGIYGHSNVAHVVEDEAVAQKFKLYWDALVEKPEKSSTLKQRVEALSLLPVNNLTDGTHVVFSPRKTIDALDWYAQLAKNAQEGLFMTFAFGMNDVFKDVYENGQAPFRVALLDKLTRGFRDPADKAAEELKMQLLGLVTS
;
A
#
# COMPACT_ATOMS: atom_id res chain seq x y z
N MET A 1 -7.39 -15.11 2.73
CA MET A 1 -8.78 -14.66 2.96
C MET A 1 -9.56 -14.60 1.66
N ARG A 2 -10.04 -15.76 1.18
CA ARG A 2 -10.80 -15.87 -0.08
C ARG A 2 -11.94 -16.86 0.14
N LYS A 3 -13.15 -16.48 -0.25
CA LYS A 3 -14.35 -17.30 -0.12
C LYS A 3 -15.12 -17.25 -1.42
N SER A 4 -15.90 -18.29 -1.68
CA SER A 4 -16.78 -18.32 -2.85
C SER A 4 -18.06 -19.05 -2.53
N GLY A 5 -19.11 -18.69 -3.27
CA GLY A 5 -20.41 -19.34 -3.23
C GLY A 5 -20.91 -19.58 -4.65
N THR A 6 -21.83 -20.51 -4.82
CA THR A 6 -22.44 -20.77 -6.13
C THR A 6 -23.89 -21.18 -5.95
N ASN A 7 -24.76 -20.68 -6.83
CA ASN A 7 -26.17 -21.05 -6.91
C ASN A 7 -26.56 -21.21 -8.39
N ASN A 8 -26.87 -22.42 -8.83
CA ASN A 8 -27.29 -22.74 -10.20
C ASN A 8 -26.40 -22.13 -11.30
N GLY A 9 -25.07 -22.17 -11.11
CA GLY A 9 -24.09 -21.62 -12.04
C GLY A 9 -23.75 -20.14 -11.83
N PHE A 10 -24.58 -19.37 -11.11
CA PHE A 10 -24.20 -18.04 -10.64
C PHE A 10 -23.14 -18.19 -9.53
N LYS A 11 -21.92 -17.73 -9.77
CA LYS A 11 -20.79 -17.86 -8.84
C LYS A 11 -20.36 -16.50 -8.32
N LEU A 12 -20.11 -16.41 -7.02
CA LEU A 12 -19.52 -15.25 -6.36
C LEU A 12 -18.17 -15.65 -5.77
N ASN A 13 -17.14 -14.84 -6.01
CA ASN A 13 -15.85 -14.89 -5.33
C ASN A 13 -15.66 -13.61 -4.54
N VAL A 14 -15.23 -13.73 -3.29
CA VAL A 14 -15.03 -12.63 -2.36
C VAL A 14 -13.62 -12.72 -1.79
N ILE A 15 -12.88 -11.62 -1.86
CA ILE A 15 -11.52 -11.48 -1.35
C ILE A 15 -11.52 -10.27 -0.43
N SER A 16 -11.23 -10.49 0.85
CA SER A 16 -11.12 -9.41 1.82
C SER A 16 -9.66 -9.04 2.03
N GLY A 17 -9.37 -7.75 2.06
CA GLY A 17 -8.21 -7.19 2.77
C GLY A 17 -8.64 -6.65 4.14
N THR A 18 -7.89 -5.67 4.63
CA THR A 18 -8.10 -5.05 5.95
C THR A 18 -9.33 -4.13 5.98
N TYR A 19 -9.52 -3.34 4.91
CA TYR A 19 -10.57 -2.31 4.84
C TYR A 19 -11.30 -2.30 3.50
N VAL A 20 -11.01 -3.27 2.64
CA VAL A 20 -11.63 -3.39 1.32
C VAL A 20 -12.04 -4.84 1.12
N VAL A 21 -13.28 -5.07 0.72
CA VAL A 21 -13.73 -6.39 0.27
C VAL A 21 -14.02 -6.31 -1.21
N MET A 22 -13.21 -7.01 -2.00
CA MET A 22 -13.35 -7.11 -3.44
C MET A 22 -14.18 -8.35 -3.79
N MET A 23 -15.13 -8.16 -4.69
CA MET A 23 -16.06 -9.17 -5.15
C MET A 23 -15.98 -9.27 -6.66
N GLY A 24 -15.98 -10.51 -7.16
CA GLY A 24 -16.11 -10.80 -8.58
C GLY A 24 -17.07 -11.96 -8.76
N TRP A 25 -17.95 -11.87 -9.75
CA TRP A 25 -18.98 -12.88 -9.97
C TRP A 25 -19.08 -13.27 -11.44
N HIS A 26 -19.69 -14.43 -11.68
CA HIS A 26 -19.91 -15.00 -12.99
C HIS A 26 -21.35 -15.48 -13.09
N LEU A 27 -22.06 -15.04 -14.13
CA LEU A 27 -23.37 -15.57 -14.51
C LEU A 27 -23.22 -16.26 -15.88
N PRO A 28 -23.71 -17.51 -16.05
CA PRO A 28 -23.68 -18.20 -17.33
C PRO A 28 -24.35 -17.38 -18.44
N GLN A 29 -23.77 -17.38 -19.65
CA GLN A 29 -24.23 -16.52 -20.74
C GLN A 29 -25.68 -16.79 -21.15
N ASP A 30 -26.10 -18.05 -21.11
CA ASP A 30 -27.49 -18.49 -21.36
C ASP A 30 -28.47 -17.96 -20.31
N GLN A 31 -27.98 -17.60 -19.12
CA GLN A 31 -28.78 -16.98 -18.06
C GLN A 31 -28.79 -15.45 -18.12
N CYS A 32 -27.98 -14.80 -18.95
CA CYS A 32 -27.90 -13.33 -19.05
C CYS A 32 -29.07 -12.67 -19.77
N GLY A 33 -29.99 -13.44 -20.38
CA GLY A 33 -31.18 -12.90 -21.03
C GLY A 33 -32.02 -12.04 -20.08
N GLY A 34 -32.19 -10.76 -20.41
CA GLY A 34 -32.95 -9.78 -19.61
C GLY A 34 -32.24 -9.23 -18.37
N LEU A 35 -30.93 -9.49 -18.20
CA LEU A 35 -30.13 -9.00 -17.08
C LEU A 35 -30.01 -7.47 -17.11
N MET A 36 -30.39 -6.81 -16.01
CA MET A 36 -30.25 -5.37 -15.79
C MET A 36 -29.05 -5.03 -14.91
N GLY A 37 -28.49 -6.01 -14.20
CA GLY A 37 -27.25 -5.89 -13.42
C GLY A 37 -27.36 -6.61 -12.09
N PHE A 38 -26.59 -6.16 -11.10
CA PHE A 38 -26.45 -6.83 -9.81
C PHE A 38 -26.63 -5.86 -8.64
N SER A 39 -27.38 -6.29 -7.63
CA SER A 39 -27.42 -5.63 -6.32
C SER A 39 -26.46 -6.31 -5.35
N ILE A 40 -25.95 -5.56 -4.38
CA ILE A 40 -25.10 -6.09 -3.31
C ILE A 40 -25.69 -5.66 -1.98
N HIS A 41 -26.14 -6.62 -1.19
CA HIS A 41 -26.54 -6.42 0.19
C HIS A 41 -25.37 -6.80 1.11
N ARG A 42 -25.06 -5.93 2.08
CA ARG A 42 -24.04 -6.18 3.11
C ARG A 42 -24.72 -6.25 4.47
N GLU A 43 -24.34 -7.27 5.23
CA GLU A 43 -24.70 -7.42 6.64
C GLU A 43 -23.43 -7.49 7.48
N SER A 44 -23.44 -6.82 8.64
CA SER A 44 -22.36 -6.85 9.63
C SER A 44 -22.99 -7.15 11.00
N PRO A 45 -22.95 -8.41 11.47
CA PRO A 45 -23.53 -8.78 12.77
C PRO A 45 -22.90 -7.99 13.93
N SER A 46 -21.59 -7.73 13.88
CA SER A 46 -20.87 -6.98 14.91
C SER A 46 -21.29 -5.51 14.99
N GLU A 47 -21.74 -4.94 13.88
CA GLU A 47 -22.15 -3.53 13.81
C GLU A 47 -23.68 -3.37 13.84
N ASN A 48 -24.42 -4.47 13.80
CA ASN A 48 -25.88 -4.49 13.65
C ASN A 48 -26.34 -3.65 12.43
N GLU A 49 -25.62 -3.78 11.32
CA GLU A 49 -25.91 -3.10 10.05
C GLU A 49 -26.35 -4.09 8.97
N ALA A 50 -27.37 -3.71 8.19
CA ALA A 50 -27.84 -4.45 7.01
C ALA A 50 -28.36 -3.44 5.97
N PHE A 51 -27.69 -3.33 4.82
CA PHE A 51 -28.09 -2.39 3.77
C PHE A 51 -27.53 -2.75 2.39
N TYR A 52 -28.16 -2.19 1.35
CA TYR A 52 -27.63 -2.27 -0.01
C TYR A 52 -26.48 -1.29 -0.23
N LEU A 53 -25.35 -1.80 -0.74
CA LEU A 53 -24.26 -0.93 -1.18
C LEU A 53 -24.77 0.05 -2.23
N LYS A 54 -24.08 1.19 -2.34
CA LYS A 54 -24.48 2.30 -3.21
C LYS A 54 -23.47 2.56 -4.32
N GLY A 55 -23.96 2.95 -5.49
CA GLY A 55 -23.17 3.44 -6.62
C GLY A 55 -23.64 4.81 -7.09
N MET A 56 -22.99 5.36 -8.12
CA MET A 56 -23.33 6.68 -8.69
C MET A 56 -24.04 6.60 -10.05
N LYS A 57 -24.05 5.44 -10.68
CA LYS A 57 -24.72 5.24 -11.98
C LYS A 57 -26.20 4.99 -11.78
N VAL A 58 -27.01 5.52 -12.69
CA VAL A 58 -28.47 5.34 -12.70
C VAL A 58 -28.95 5.01 -14.10
N PHE A 59 -30.08 4.33 -14.22
CA PHE A 59 -30.81 4.25 -15.47
C PHE A 59 -31.49 5.58 -15.79
N PRO A 60 -31.45 6.06 -17.04
CA PRO A 60 -32.14 7.29 -17.42
C PRO A 60 -33.65 7.30 -17.12
N GLU A 61 -34.32 6.15 -17.23
CA GLU A 61 -35.76 6.00 -16.99
C GLU A 61 -36.16 6.21 -15.53
N THR A 62 -35.28 5.84 -14.59
CA THR A 62 -35.55 5.84 -13.14
C THR A 62 -34.61 6.77 -12.38
N ASP A 63 -33.96 7.71 -13.08
CA ASP A 63 -33.12 8.73 -12.47
C ASP A 63 -34.01 9.68 -11.63
N PRO A 64 -33.81 9.76 -10.31
CA PRO A 64 -34.59 10.66 -9.46
C PRO A 64 -34.16 12.14 -9.61
N GLY A 65 -33.17 12.46 -10.45
CA GLY A 65 -32.76 13.82 -10.76
C GLY A 65 -31.91 14.49 -9.68
N PHE A 66 -31.23 13.70 -8.83
CA PHE A 66 -30.33 14.26 -7.81
C PHE A 66 -29.02 14.78 -8.42
N PRO A 67 -28.32 15.71 -7.74
CA PRO A 67 -27.08 16.30 -8.25
C PRO A 67 -25.99 15.26 -8.57
N PRO A 68 -25.05 15.57 -9.49
CA PRO A 68 -23.91 14.71 -9.80
C PRO A 68 -23.14 14.26 -8.54
N GLY A 69 -22.74 13.00 -8.51
CA GLY A 69 -22.07 12.39 -7.35
C GLY A 69 -23.02 11.89 -6.26
N SER A 70 -24.35 11.98 -6.46
CA SER A 70 -25.31 11.32 -5.57
C SER A 70 -25.14 9.80 -5.56
N MET A 71 -25.50 9.17 -4.44
CA MET A 71 -25.32 7.73 -4.21
C MET A 71 -26.67 7.02 -4.18
N TYR A 72 -26.80 5.94 -4.95
CA TYR A 72 -28.04 5.19 -5.15
C TYR A 72 -27.86 3.74 -4.76
N GLU A 73 -28.84 3.17 -4.08
CA GLU A 73 -28.84 1.75 -3.68
C GLU A 73 -28.79 0.85 -4.91
N THR A 74 -27.92 -0.15 -4.87
CA THR A 74 -27.76 -1.10 -5.97
C THR A 74 -28.97 -2.01 -6.19
N SER A 75 -29.91 -2.09 -5.24
CA SER A 75 -31.21 -2.74 -5.44
C SER A 75 -32.14 -1.99 -6.38
N LYS A 76 -31.97 -0.68 -6.52
CA LYS A 76 -32.75 0.20 -7.42
C LYS A 76 -31.98 0.59 -8.67
N GLN A 77 -30.67 0.76 -8.53
CA GLN A 77 -29.75 1.15 -9.59
C GLN A 77 -28.60 0.14 -9.65
N PRO A 78 -28.84 -1.06 -10.22
CA PRO A 78 -27.90 -2.17 -10.19
C PRO A 78 -26.56 -1.90 -10.87
N ILE A 79 -25.53 -2.58 -10.37
CA ILE A 79 -24.19 -2.57 -10.94
C ILE A 79 -24.23 -3.31 -12.28
N GLN A 80 -23.92 -2.60 -13.37
CA GLN A 80 -23.79 -3.16 -14.71
C GLN A 80 -22.35 -3.62 -14.98
N GLY A 81 -21.86 -4.51 -14.11
CA GLY A 81 -20.52 -5.06 -14.14
C GLY A 81 -20.44 -6.38 -13.39
N PHE A 82 -19.34 -7.10 -13.54
CA PHE A 82 -19.12 -8.42 -12.92
C PHE A 82 -18.15 -8.39 -11.74
N GLN A 83 -17.82 -7.19 -11.26
CA GLN A 83 -16.98 -6.98 -10.09
C GLN A 83 -17.36 -5.67 -9.39
N TRP A 84 -17.11 -5.63 -8.09
CA TRP A 84 -17.26 -4.44 -7.25
C TRP A 84 -16.42 -4.57 -6.00
N SER A 85 -16.11 -3.45 -5.35
CA SER A 85 -15.41 -3.44 -4.07
C SER A 85 -16.16 -2.59 -3.05
N ASP A 86 -16.31 -3.12 -1.84
CA ASP A 86 -16.74 -2.34 -0.67
C ASP A 86 -15.50 -1.73 0.00
N TYR A 87 -15.39 -0.41 -0.07
CA TYR A 87 -14.28 0.37 0.52
C TYR A 87 -14.56 0.86 1.95
N SER A 88 -15.70 0.47 2.53
CA SER A 88 -16.17 0.89 3.84
C SER A 88 -16.09 -0.20 4.91
N ALA A 89 -15.64 -1.40 4.54
CA ALA A 89 -15.37 -2.46 5.49
C ALA A 89 -14.29 -2.03 6.51
N LYS A 90 -14.45 -2.50 7.74
CA LYS A 90 -13.52 -2.29 8.86
C LYS A 90 -12.71 -3.56 9.15
N PRO A 91 -11.52 -3.45 9.76
CA PRO A 91 -10.62 -4.58 10.00
C PRO A 91 -11.14 -5.55 11.05
N GLY A 92 -10.83 -6.84 10.88
CA GLY A 92 -11.18 -7.91 11.83
C GLY A 92 -12.67 -8.20 12.00
N LEU A 93 -13.55 -7.62 11.18
CA LEU A 93 -15.00 -7.81 11.26
C LEU A 93 -15.48 -8.85 10.26
N THR A 94 -16.58 -9.52 10.59
CA THR A 94 -17.23 -10.48 9.69
C THR A 94 -18.43 -9.85 9.02
N TYR A 95 -18.51 -10.03 7.70
CA TYR A 95 -19.60 -9.56 6.85
C TYR A 95 -20.21 -10.71 6.08
N THR A 96 -21.51 -10.61 5.82
CA THR A 96 -22.19 -11.39 4.80
C THR A 96 -22.45 -10.50 3.60
N TYR A 97 -21.92 -10.88 2.44
CA TYR A 97 -22.23 -10.22 1.18
C TYR A 97 -23.16 -11.10 0.37
N THR A 98 -24.34 -10.57 0.03
CA THR A 98 -25.30 -11.21 -0.87
C THR A 98 -25.33 -10.44 -2.17
N VAL A 99 -24.92 -11.09 -3.26
CA VAL A 99 -25.03 -10.52 -4.61
C VAL A 99 -26.24 -11.14 -5.30
N THR A 100 -27.13 -10.30 -5.83
CA THR A 100 -28.35 -10.73 -6.51
C THR A 100 -28.36 -10.21 -7.95
N ALA A 101 -28.54 -11.11 -8.92
CA ALA A 101 -28.77 -10.77 -10.32
C ALA A 101 -30.22 -10.28 -10.50
N LEU A 102 -30.37 -9.11 -11.11
CA LEU A 102 -31.66 -8.46 -11.34
C LEU A 102 -31.99 -8.45 -12.83
N LYS A 103 -33.23 -8.81 -13.17
CA LYS A 103 -33.79 -8.81 -14.54
C LYS A 103 -35.01 -7.90 -14.65
N GLY A 104 -35.53 -7.75 -15.87
CA GLY A 104 -36.77 -7.01 -16.14
C GLY A 104 -36.50 -5.69 -16.85
N THR A 105 -37.06 -4.60 -16.34
CA THR A 105 -36.84 -3.23 -16.86
C THR A 105 -36.34 -2.32 -15.74
N PRO A 106 -35.75 -1.16 -16.04
CA PRO A 106 -35.34 -0.20 -15.02
C PRO A 106 -36.44 0.15 -14.00
N ALA A 107 -37.69 0.31 -14.46
CA ALA A 107 -38.83 0.59 -13.60
C ALA A 107 -39.43 -0.64 -12.88
N ASN A 108 -39.05 -1.85 -13.28
CA ASN A 108 -39.57 -3.11 -12.71
C ASN A 108 -38.47 -4.18 -12.65
N LEU A 109 -37.52 -3.98 -11.72
CA LEU A 109 -36.45 -4.93 -11.43
C LEU A 109 -36.99 -6.14 -10.66
N GLN A 110 -36.58 -7.33 -11.08
CA GLN A 110 -37.00 -8.61 -10.50
C GLN A 110 -35.77 -9.45 -10.16
N GLU A 111 -35.75 -10.02 -8.96
CA GLU A 111 -34.68 -10.92 -8.55
C GLU A 111 -34.70 -12.21 -9.37
N PHE A 112 -33.55 -12.60 -9.91
CA PHE A 112 -33.40 -13.82 -10.71
C PHE A 112 -32.64 -14.91 -9.95
N SER A 113 -31.48 -14.57 -9.38
CA SER A 113 -30.64 -15.51 -8.65
C SER A 113 -29.75 -14.73 -7.67
N SER A 114 -29.46 -15.31 -6.51
CA SER A 114 -28.61 -14.71 -5.49
C SER A 114 -27.59 -15.71 -4.95
N VAL A 115 -26.45 -15.18 -4.49
CA VAL A 115 -25.40 -15.93 -3.81
C VAL A 115 -24.92 -15.11 -2.63
N SER A 116 -24.86 -15.75 -1.45
CA SER A 116 -24.35 -15.15 -0.22
C SER A 116 -23.02 -15.78 0.17
N VAL A 117 -22.09 -14.96 0.66
CA VAL A 117 -20.78 -15.40 1.15
C VAL A 117 -20.45 -14.66 2.43
N ASP A 118 -20.12 -15.43 3.47
CA ASP A 118 -19.56 -14.90 4.71
C ASP A 118 -18.03 -14.75 4.56
N ILE A 119 -17.52 -13.59 4.97
CA ILE A 119 -16.09 -13.31 4.97
C ILE A 119 -15.70 -12.41 6.15
N THR A 120 -14.55 -12.69 6.74
CA THR A 120 -13.93 -11.84 7.77
C THR A 120 -12.85 -11.00 7.10
N THR A 121 -12.76 -9.71 7.43
CA THR A 121 -11.67 -8.83 6.98
C THR A 121 -10.39 -9.07 7.78
N GLU A 122 -9.25 -8.79 7.17
CA GLU A 122 -7.97 -8.92 7.88
C GLU A 122 -7.90 -7.90 9.02
N SER A 123 -7.34 -8.30 10.15
CA SER A 123 -6.93 -7.36 11.19
C SER A 123 -5.46 -7.07 10.98
N PRO A 124 -5.02 -5.80 11.00
CA PRO A 124 -3.61 -5.50 10.83
C PRO A 124 -2.78 -6.03 12.00
N GLU A 125 -3.34 -6.24 13.19
CA GLU A 125 -2.59 -6.60 14.42
C GLU A 125 -2.60 -8.12 14.73
N ASN A 126 -2.88 -8.96 13.74
CA ASN A 126 -2.99 -10.41 13.93
C ASN A 126 -1.83 -11.14 13.24
N GLY A 127 -0.86 -11.60 14.03
CA GLY A 127 0.23 -12.46 13.56
C GLY A 127 1.59 -11.83 13.84
N ASN A 128 2.52 -11.98 12.90
CA ASN A 128 3.86 -11.39 12.96
C ASN A 128 4.14 -10.45 11.77
N GLN A 129 3.09 -10.03 11.05
CA GLN A 129 3.15 -9.24 9.82
C GLN A 129 1.95 -8.29 9.79
N ASP A 130 2.16 -7.03 10.15
CA ASP A 130 1.10 -6.04 10.26
C ASP A 130 1.21 -5.01 9.14
N VAL A 131 0.23 -4.97 8.23
CA VAL A 131 0.30 -4.15 7.02
C VAL A 131 -0.74 -3.02 7.04
N TYR A 132 -0.26 -1.78 6.94
CA TYR A 132 -1.05 -0.56 7.00
C TYR A 132 -0.92 0.24 5.70
N PHE A 133 -2.00 0.35 4.95
CA PHE A 133 -2.08 1.24 3.79
C PHE A 133 -2.78 2.54 4.19
N ASN A 134 -2.18 3.68 3.89
CA ASN A 134 -2.87 4.96 4.04
C ASN A 134 -3.86 5.22 2.88
N ARG A 135 -4.53 6.37 2.91
CA ARG A 135 -5.35 6.90 1.82
C ARG A 135 -4.62 8.08 1.16
N GLY A 136 -3.84 7.82 0.11
CA GLY A 136 -3.24 8.88 -0.72
C GLY A 136 -4.22 9.54 -1.69
N ILE A 137 -5.42 9.94 -1.22
CA ILE A 137 -6.57 10.33 -2.06
C ILE A 137 -7.28 11.60 -1.57
N ALA A 138 -6.54 12.58 -1.06
CA ALA A 138 -7.09 13.87 -0.62
C ALA A 138 -7.86 14.62 -1.72
N ALA A 139 -7.58 14.35 -3.00
CA ALA A 139 -8.29 14.92 -4.15
C ALA A 139 -9.51 14.09 -4.62
N SER A 140 -9.97 13.11 -3.83
CA SER A 140 -11.09 12.23 -4.22
C SER A 140 -12.46 12.84 -3.93
N GLN A 141 -13.47 12.41 -4.68
CA GLN A 141 -14.88 12.76 -4.42
C GLN A 141 -15.32 12.35 -3.01
N GLU A 142 -14.78 11.26 -2.46
CA GLU A 142 -15.12 10.80 -1.11
C GLU A 142 -14.51 11.70 -0.03
N TYR A 143 -13.32 12.25 -0.26
CA TYR A 143 -12.75 13.26 0.63
C TYR A 143 -13.64 14.51 0.66
N VAL A 144 -14.01 15.04 -0.52
CA VAL A 144 -14.89 16.21 -0.65
C VAL A 144 -16.25 15.96 0.01
N ARG A 145 -16.81 14.76 -0.11
CA ARG A 145 -18.06 14.39 0.57
C ARG A 145 -17.95 14.49 2.10
N ARG A 146 -16.80 14.13 2.67
CA ARG A 146 -16.60 14.08 4.12
C ARG A 146 -16.23 15.42 4.73
N PHE A 147 -15.35 16.15 4.05
CA PHE A 147 -14.66 17.30 4.61
C PHE A 147 -14.88 18.59 3.80
N GLY A 148 -15.63 18.52 2.70
CA GLY A 148 -15.68 19.60 1.73
C GLY A 148 -14.39 19.72 0.93
N ASP A 149 -14.33 20.70 0.04
CA ASP A 149 -13.15 21.03 -0.77
C ASP A 149 -12.12 21.83 0.07
N GLN A 150 -11.80 21.31 1.25
CA GLN A 150 -10.87 21.92 2.21
C GLN A 150 -9.54 21.18 2.20
N ARG A 151 -8.42 21.89 2.33
CA ARG A 151 -7.13 21.24 2.50
C ARG A 151 -7.11 20.49 3.86
N PRO A 152 -6.38 19.37 3.98
CA PRO A 152 -6.38 18.58 5.22
C PRO A 152 -6.07 19.38 6.49
N GLU A 153 -5.17 20.36 6.40
CA GLU A 153 -4.78 21.25 7.50
C GLU A 153 -5.88 22.25 7.92
N ASP A 154 -6.83 22.52 7.03
CA ASP A 154 -7.95 23.43 7.28
C ASP A 154 -9.15 22.71 7.93
N VAL A 155 -9.15 21.37 7.94
CA VAL A 155 -10.21 20.54 8.53
C VAL A 155 -10.01 20.45 10.05
N PRO A 156 -11.01 20.85 10.88
CA PRO A 156 -10.85 20.89 12.33
C PRO A 156 -10.50 19.54 12.97
N ASN A 157 -9.75 19.59 14.08
CA ASN A 157 -9.44 18.46 14.96
C ASN A 157 -8.74 17.29 14.24
N ASP A 158 -7.87 17.58 13.26
CA ASP A 158 -7.11 16.59 12.50
C ASP A 158 -7.96 15.52 11.79
N LYS A 159 -9.28 15.73 11.61
CA LYS A 159 -10.19 14.67 11.10
C LYS A 159 -9.87 14.22 9.69
N ALA A 160 -9.38 15.13 8.85
CA ALA A 160 -8.86 14.77 7.53
C ALA A 160 -7.62 13.88 7.65
N PHE A 161 -6.67 14.21 8.53
CA PHE A 161 -5.46 13.43 8.73
C PHE A 161 -5.74 12.05 9.33
N GLU A 162 -6.62 11.92 10.32
CA GLU A 162 -7.06 10.62 10.86
C GLU A 162 -7.63 9.73 9.73
N TRP A 163 -8.48 10.29 8.88
CA TRP A 163 -9.06 9.55 7.75
C TRP A 163 -8.02 9.20 6.69
N LEU A 164 -7.12 10.12 6.35
CA LEU A 164 -6.05 9.91 5.38
C LEU A 164 -5.03 8.89 5.88
N SER A 165 -4.73 8.88 7.18
CA SER A 165 -3.81 7.93 7.82
C SER A 165 -4.26 6.48 7.64
N ARG A 166 -5.57 6.23 7.83
CA ARG A 166 -6.15 4.88 7.83
C ARG A 166 -5.39 3.90 8.75
N GLY A 167 -5.00 4.36 9.94
CA GLY A 167 -4.27 3.55 10.91
C GLY A 167 -2.75 3.53 10.74
N LEU A 168 -2.19 4.10 9.66
CA LEU A 168 -0.76 4.06 9.40
C LEU A 168 0.03 4.90 10.41
N TYR A 169 -0.33 6.17 10.60
CA TYR A 169 0.32 7.03 11.59
C TYR A 169 0.13 6.52 13.02
N GLU A 170 -1.07 6.04 13.34
CA GLU A 170 -1.43 5.52 14.65
C GLU A 170 -0.61 4.27 14.97
N ALA A 171 -0.37 3.38 13.99
CA ALA A 171 0.51 2.25 14.15
C ALA A 171 1.98 2.67 14.34
N LEU A 172 2.45 3.71 13.65
CA LEU A 172 3.81 4.24 13.84
C LEU A 172 4.00 4.81 15.25
N GLU A 173 3.01 5.57 15.71
CA GLU A 173 2.96 6.12 17.06
C GLU A 173 2.97 5.00 18.10
N SER A 174 2.11 3.99 17.94
CA SER A 174 2.06 2.81 18.82
C SER A 174 3.40 2.07 18.84
N TYR A 175 4.00 1.84 17.68
CA TYR A 175 5.29 1.15 17.55
C TYR A 175 6.40 1.86 18.35
N ILE A 176 6.53 3.18 18.20
CA ILE A 176 7.52 3.99 18.94
C ILE A 176 7.18 4.05 20.44
N ASN A 177 5.92 4.25 20.79
CA ASN A 177 5.49 4.37 22.19
C ASN A 177 5.49 3.05 22.95
N SER A 178 5.48 1.90 22.26
CA SER A 178 5.62 0.57 22.86
C SER A 178 7.01 0.30 23.45
N CYS A 179 7.99 1.20 23.26
CA CYS A 179 9.35 1.01 23.73
C CYS A 179 9.49 1.29 25.24
N THR A 180 10.04 0.32 25.95
CA THR A 180 10.32 0.38 27.38
C THR A 180 11.67 1.09 27.63
N PRO A 181 11.70 2.22 28.36
CA PRO A 181 12.94 2.91 28.72
C PRO A 181 13.96 2.01 29.42
N GLY A 182 15.25 2.21 29.12
CA GLY A 182 16.34 1.41 29.68
C GLY A 182 16.41 -0.06 29.23
N THR A 183 15.46 -0.52 28.40
CA THR A 183 15.40 -1.90 27.88
C THR A 183 15.41 -1.92 26.35
N ASP A 184 14.56 -1.09 25.75
CA ASP A 184 14.38 -1.00 24.31
C ASP A 184 15.24 0.10 23.70
N GLU A 185 15.74 -0.16 22.49
CA GLU A 185 16.41 0.79 21.63
C GLU A 185 15.73 0.84 20.26
N LEU A 186 15.74 2.01 19.63
CA LEU A 186 15.21 2.25 18.29
C LEU A 186 16.33 2.63 17.32
N TYR A 187 16.40 1.95 16.18
CA TYR A 187 17.36 2.22 15.11
C TYR A 187 16.62 2.67 13.85
N ILE A 188 16.68 3.96 13.57
CA ILE A 188 15.92 4.63 12.50
C ILE A 188 16.82 4.83 11.29
N ALA A 189 16.37 4.43 10.10
CA ALA A 189 16.95 4.80 8.82
C ALA A 189 15.92 5.51 7.95
N ALA A 190 16.22 6.75 7.55
CA ALA A 190 15.25 7.63 6.92
C ALA A 190 15.78 8.32 5.64
N TYR A 191 14.91 8.46 4.65
CA TYR A 191 15.14 9.31 3.48
C TYR A 191 14.64 10.72 3.78
N GLU A 192 13.33 10.89 3.84
CA GLU A 192 12.69 12.09 4.38
C GLU A 192 12.42 11.89 5.87
N PHE A 193 12.86 12.85 6.67
CA PHE A 193 12.84 12.80 8.13
C PHE A 193 12.57 14.19 8.71
N TYR A 194 11.45 14.78 8.30
CA TYR A 194 11.12 16.18 8.57
C TYR A 194 9.64 16.39 8.91
N TYR A 195 8.93 15.34 9.35
CA TYR A 195 7.57 15.51 9.87
C TYR A 195 7.56 15.79 11.37
N ASP A 196 7.08 16.97 11.75
CA ASP A 196 7.05 17.46 13.12
C ASP A 196 6.41 16.48 14.10
N LYS A 197 5.25 15.89 13.76
CA LYS A 197 4.59 14.95 14.68
C LYS A 197 5.44 13.70 14.94
N VAL A 198 6.16 13.18 13.92
CA VAL A 198 7.07 12.03 14.08
C VAL A 198 8.32 12.40 14.87
N LEU A 199 8.93 13.57 14.59
CA LEU A 199 10.09 14.02 15.35
C LEU A 199 9.76 14.29 16.81
N LEU A 200 8.56 14.82 17.09
CA LEU A 200 8.05 14.98 18.45
C LEU A 200 7.87 13.63 19.15
N LEU A 201 7.30 12.62 18.48
CA LEU A 201 7.17 11.26 19.04
C LEU A 201 8.54 10.67 19.41
N ILE A 202 9.53 10.84 18.54
CA ILE A 202 10.89 10.38 18.76
C ILE A 202 11.54 11.12 19.93
N LYS A 203 11.41 12.45 19.96
CA LYS A 203 11.90 13.27 21.07
C LYS A 203 11.28 12.82 22.39
N ASN A 204 9.98 12.59 22.42
CA ASN A 204 9.28 12.10 23.61
C ASN A 204 9.79 10.72 24.05
N ALA A 205 10.13 9.81 23.11
CA ALA A 205 10.73 8.53 23.45
C ALA A 205 12.12 8.69 24.10
N ILE A 206 12.94 9.59 23.56
CA ILE A 206 14.25 9.92 24.13
C ILE A 206 14.11 10.53 25.52
N ASP A 207 13.19 11.49 25.71
CA ASP A 207 12.92 12.12 27.00
C ASP A 207 12.45 11.12 28.06
N ARG A 208 11.74 10.04 27.65
CA ARG A 208 11.37 8.92 28.53
C ARG A 208 12.55 8.01 28.90
N GLY A 209 13.68 8.07 28.20
CA GLY A 209 14.86 7.23 28.43
C GLY A 209 15.00 6.04 27.47
N VAL A 210 14.30 6.05 26.32
CA VAL A 210 14.55 5.10 25.23
C VAL A 210 15.79 5.56 24.45
N VAL A 211 16.71 4.64 24.14
CA VAL A 211 17.86 4.98 23.29
C VAL A 211 17.41 4.98 21.84
N VAL A 212 17.53 6.11 21.15
CA VAL A 212 17.17 6.21 19.72
C VAL A 212 18.38 6.60 18.90
N LYS A 213 18.62 5.93 17.78
CA LYS A 213 19.75 6.16 16.89
C LYS A 213 19.23 6.38 15.47
N PHE A 214 19.78 7.37 14.76
CA PHE A 214 19.27 7.79 13.45
C PHE A 214 20.37 7.76 12.40
N VAL A 215 20.04 7.27 11.20
CA VAL A 215 20.82 7.49 9.98
C VAL A 215 19.91 8.05 8.90
N TYR A 216 20.21 9.22 8.35
CA TYR A 216 19.31 9.87 7.38
C TYR A 216 20.02 10.39 6.14
N ASP A 217 19.28 10.53 5.03
CA ASP A 217 19.84 11.00 3.76
C ASP A 217 20.25 12.48 3.83
N ALA A 218 21.48 12.74 3.42
CA ALA A 218 22.08 14.07 3.30
C ALA A 218 22.96 14.17 2.04
N ARG A 219 22.68 13.35 1.02
CA ARG A 219 23.53 13.24 -0.18
C ARG A 219 23.25 14.35 -1.21
N LYS A 220 22.04 14.90 -1.20
CA LYS A 220 21.56 15.99 -2.06
C LYS A 220 20.74 16.98 -1.23
N ASP A 221 20.59 18.21 -1.72
CA ASP A 221 19.89 19.29 -1.01
C ASP A 221 18.48 18.90 -0.58
N SER A 222 17.73 18.21 -1.45
CA SER A 222 16.51 17.49 -1.05
C SER A 222 16.84 16.00 -0.88
N PRO A 223 16.54 15.38 0.28
CA PRO A 223 15.82 15.93 1.44
C PRO A 223 16.70 16.56 2.54
N LYS A 224 18.03 16.67 2.33
CA LYS A 224 19.00 17.11 3.35
C LYS A 224 18.59 18.36 4.12
N ILE A 225 18.29 19.45 3.42
CA ILE A 225 18.05 20.76 4.05
C ILE A 225 16.86 20.66 5.01
N LYS A 226 15.75 20.07 4.54
CA LYS A 226 14.56 19.85 5.37
C LYS A 226 14.84 18.93 6.56
N ASN A 227 15.59 17.84 6.35
CA ASN A 227 15.99 16.95 7.43
C ASN A 227 16.78 17.72 8.52
N GLN A 228 17.75 18.54 8.11
CA GLN A 228 18.60 19.30 9.04
C GLN A 228 17.80 20.36 9.81
N GLU A 229 16.96 21.12 9.13
CA GLU A 229 16.10 22.15 9.74
C GLU A 229 15.15 21.54 10.78
N ALA A 230 14.51 20.42 10.44
CA ALA A 230 13.58 19.74 11.33
C ALA A 230 14.32 19.12 12.53
N MET A 231 15.46 18.44 12.31
CA MET A 231 16.28 17.89 13.40
C MET A 231 16.75 18.98 14.36
N PHE A 232 17.16 20.15 13.86
CA PHE A 232 17.52 21.31 14.68
C PHE A 232 16.33 21.82 15.51
N THR A 233 15.16 21.97 14.87
CA THR A 233 13.93 22.45 15.51
C THR A 233 13.54 21.59 16.72
N PHE A 234 13.74 20.27 16.64
CA PHE A 234 13.44 19.34 17.72
C PHE A 234 14.63 19.05 18.65
N GLY A 235 15.78 19.70 18.46
CA GLY A 235 16.99 19.50 19.27
C GLY A 235 17.62 18.11 19.11
N LEU A 236 17.40 17.47 17.96
CA LEU A 236 17.91 16.13 17.64
C LEU A 236 19.20 16.17 16.81
N ASP A 237 19.57 17.33 16.26
CA ASP A 237 20.78 17.54 15.45
C ASP A 237 22.07 17.35 16.25
N THR A 238 22.06 17.70 17.55
CA THR A 238 23.19 17.52 18.48
C THR A 238 23.18 16.14 19.17
N HIS A 239 22.21 15.29 18.85
CA HIS A 239 22.09 13.97 19.47
C HIS A 239 23.31 13.09 19.10
N PRO A 240 23.94 12.39 20.07
CA PRO A 240 25.20 11.68 19.84
C PRO A 240 25.09 10.53 18.83
N PHE A 241 23.87 10.08 18.54
CA PHE A 241 23.59 9.00 17.59
C PHE A 241 22.85 9.49 16.32
N ALA A 242 23.11 10.72 15.88
CA ALA A 242 22.60 11.26 14.61
C ALA A 242 23.66 11.18 13.50
N PHE A 243 23.40 10.37 12.47
CA PHE A 243 24.36 10.08 11.40
C PHE A 243 23.85 10.51 10.02
N GLU A 244 24.53 11.47 9.39
CA GLU A 244 24.23 11.86 8.01
C GLU A 244 24.86 10.96 6.95
N ARG A 245 24.06 10.49 6.00
CA ARG A 245 24.55 9.88 4.76
C ARG A 245 24.89 10.97 3.75
N THR A 246 26.14 11.38 3.65
CA THR A 246 26.56 12.46 2.72
C THR A 246 27.19 11.95 1.41
N SER A 247 27.55 10.67 1.34
CA SER A 247 28.20 10.06 0.17
C SER A 247 27.69 8.64 -0.17
N PRO A 248 27.86 8.21 -1.44
CA PRO A 248 28.23 9.02 -2.61
C PRO A 248 27.05 9.89 -3.10
N LYS A 249 27.31 11.09 -3.66
CA LYS A 249 26.25 12.03 -4.10
C LYS A 249 25.44 11.58 -5.33
N SER A 250 25.92 10.59 -6.07
CA SER A 250 25.28 10.09 -7.30
C SER A 250 23.99 9.30 -7.06
N TYR A 251 23.71 8.88 -5.82
CA TYR A 251 22.53 8.10 -5.45
C TYR A 251 21.92 8.63 -4.17
N ILE A 252 20.65 8.33 -3.90
CA ILE A 252 19.97 8.65 -2.63
C ILE A 252 20.02 7.47 -1.65
N SER A 253 19.89 7.74 -0.35
CA SER A 253 19.65 6.75 0.71
C SER A 253 18.14 6.65 0.95
N HIS A 254 17.44 5.82 0.16
CA HIS A 254 15.99 5.79 0.12
C HIS A 254 15.31 4.95 1.23
N ASN A 255 15.98 4.75 2.36
CA ASN A 255 15.50 3.87 3.44
C ASN A 255 14.32 4.49 4.21
N LYS A 256 13.34 3.67 4.62
CA LYS A 256 12.32 4.05 5.60
C LYS A 256 12.08 2.87 6.54
N PHE A 257 12.85 2.78 7.62
CA PHE A 257 12.62 1.72 8.61
C PHE A 257 13.03 2.11 10.02
N ILE A 258 12.43 1.42 11.01
CA ILE A 258 12.75 1.53 12.43
C ILE A 258 12.87 0.12 13.01
N VAL A 259 14.06 -0.28 13.45
CA VAL A 259 14.25 -1.55 14.17
C VAL A 259 14.08 -1.33 15.66
N LYS A 260 13.26 -2.16 16.31
CA LYS A 260 13.17 -2.23 17.78
C LYS A 260 14.10 -3.34 18.27
N VAL A 261 14.99 -2.98 19.18
CA VAL A 261 15.95 -3.89 19.80
C VAL A 261 15.67 -3.93 21.30
N THR A 262 15.44 -5.12 21.85
CA THR A 262 15.17 -5.33 23.28
C THR A 262 16.31 -6.13 23.87
N ASN A 263 17.02 -5.58 24.86
CA ASN A 263 18.16 -6.25 25.51
C ASN A 263 19.21 -6.78 24.51
N GLY A 264 19.51 -5.99 23.47
CA GLY A 264 20.48 -6.35 22.44
C GLY A 264 19.97 -7.29 21.34
N VAL A 265 18.73 -7.77 21.41
CA VAL A 265 18.11 -8.63 20.38
C VAL A 265 17.14 -7.82 19.54
N ALA A 266 17.32 -7.82 18.21
CA ALA A 266 16.37 -7.20 17.30
C ALA A 266 15.06 -7.99 17.28
N LYS A 267 13.95 -7.36 17.70
CA LYS A 267 12.65 -8.03 17.87
C LYS A 267 11.71 -7.80 16.71
N SER A 268 11.68 -6.57 16.21
CA SER A 268 10.75 -6.19 15.15
C SER A 268 11.33 -5.09 14.27
N VAL A 269 10.74 -4.90 13.10
CA VAL A 269 11.05 -3.79 12.21
C VAL A 269 9.78 -3.19 11.63
N TRP A 270 9.65 -1.87 11.77
CA TRP A 270 8.75 -1.05 10.96
C TRP A 270 9.44 -0.77 9.62
N THR A 271 8.83 -1.08 8.50
CA THR A 271 9.36 -0.77 7.16
C THR A 271 8.24 -0.50 6.16
N GLY A 272 8.55 -0.39 4.86
CA GLY A 272 7.59 -0.13 3.79
C GLY A 272 7.97 1.04 2.89
N GLY A 273 6.98 1.62 2.23
CA GLY A 273 7.13 2.76 1.33
C GLY A 273 7.08 4.13 2.04
N THR A 274 6.54 4.18 3.25
CA THR A 274 6.19 5.42 3.96
C THR A 274 7.42 6.21 4.41
N ASN A 275 7.63 7.38 3.82
CA ASN A 275 8.56 8.40 4.32
C ASN A 275 8.08 9.02 5.64
N PHE A 276 9.01 9.45 6.50
CA PHE A 276 8.68 10.22 7.71
C PHE A 276 8.51 11.72 7.38
N SER A 277 7.57 11.96 6.47
CA SER A 277 7.12 13.26 5.96
C SER A 277 5.59 13.29 5.95
N GLU A 278 4.96 14.46 6.06
CA GLU A 278 3.50 14.57 5.98
C GLU A 278 2.95 13.97 4.68
N GLY A 279 3.59 14.31 3.55
CA GLY A 279 3.24 13.74 2.24
C GLY A 279 3.45 12.22 2.18
N GLY A 280 4.45 11.68 2.88
CA GLY A 280 4.67 10.24 2.99
C GLY A 280 3.55 9.52 3.75
N ILE A 281 3.03 10.13 4.81
CA ILE A 281 2.04 9.52 5.72
C ILE A 281 0.60 9.73 5.23
N TYR A 282 0.28 10.89 4.64
CA TYR A 282 -1.10 11.28 4.30
C TYR A 282 -1.33 11.58 2.81
N GLY A 283 -0.27 11.93 2.05
CA GLY A 283 -0.40 12.42 0.68
C GLY A 283 -0.27 11.33 -0.38
N HIS A 284 0.81 10.56 -0.34
CA HIS A 284 1.09 9.49 -1.29
C HIS A 284 0.43 8.19 -0.88
N SER A 285 0.01 7.36 -1.83
CA SER A 285 -0.42 5.99 -1.52
C SER A 285 0.80 5.17 -1.09
N ASN A 286 0.88 4.87 0.19
CA ASN A 286 1.99 4.23 0.85
C ASN A 286 1.53 3.07 1.72
N VAL A 287 2.50 2.23 2.05
CA VAL A 287 2.34 1.09 2.94
C VAL A 287 3.41 1.13 4.02
N ALA A 288 2.98 0.89 5.25
CA ALA A 288 3.85 0.51 6.35
C ALA A 288 3.64 -0.97 6.66
N HIS A 289 4.70 -1.62 7.12
CA HIS A 289 4.72 -3.03 7.49
C HIS A 289 5.50 -3.18 8.79
N VAL A 290 4.85 -3.68 9.84
CA VAL A 290 5.54 -4.13 11.05
C VAL A 290 5.79 -5.62 10.92
N VAL A 291 7.06 -6.01 10.96
CA VAL A 291 7.48 -7.40 10.93
C VAL A 291 8.01 -7.78 12.30
N GLU A 292 7.28 -8.65 13.00
CA GLU A 292 7.63 -9.18 14.32
C GLU A 292 8.35 -10.54 14.17
N ASP A 293 9.45 -10.53 13.43
CA ASP A 293 10.31 -11.68 13.21
C ASP A 293 11.75 -11.29 13.56
N GLU A 294 12.34 -11.97 14.54
CA GLU A 294 13.68 -11.64 15.05
C GLU A 294 14.76 -11.80 13.98
N ALA A 295 14.64 -12.80 13.10
CA ALA A 295 15.63 -13.05 12.05
C ALA A 295 15.58 -11.96 10.97
N VAL A 296 14.37 -11.49 10.63
CA VAL A 296 14.18 -10.35 9.72
C VAL A 296 14.67 -9.05 10.37
N ALA A 297 14.25 -8.78 11.61
CA ALA A 297 14.66 -7.60 12.36
C ALA A 297 16.18 -7.53 12.51
N GLN A 298 16.83 -8.66 12.78
CA GLN A 298 18.29 -8.75 12.87
C GLN A 298 18.98 -8.40 11.54
N LYS A 299 18.44 -8.83 10.40
CA LYS A 299 18.97 -8.42 9.08
C LYS A 299 18.86 -6.92 8.85
N PHE A 300 17.73 -6.31 9.21
CA PHE A 300 17.57 -4.85 9.15
C PHE A 300 18.53 -4.12 10.11
N LYS A 301 18.77 -4.67 11.30
CA LYS A 301 19.73 -4.12 12.26
C LYS A 301 21.16 -4.13 11.70
N LEU A 302 21.59 -5.26 11.14
CA LEU A 302 22.90 -5.38 10.50
C LEU A 302 23.02 -4.46 9.27
N TYR A 303 21.93 -4.27 8.54
CA TYR A 303 21.88 -3.31 7.44
C TYR A 303 22.01 -1.87 7.93
N TRP A 304 21.34 -1.51 9.04
CA TRP A 304 21.51 -0.20 9.68
C TRP A 304 22.97 0.06 10.08
N ASP A 305 23.65 -0.92 10.67
CA ASP A 305 25.06 -0.81 11.05
C ASP A 305 25.94 -0.54 9.82
N ALA A 306 25.69 -1.26 8.72
CA ALA A 306 26.39 -1.04 7.45
C ALA A 306 26.12 0.36 6.85
N LEU A 307 24.95 0.95 7.11
CA LEU A 307 24.63 2.31 6.66
C LEU A 307 25.42 3.37 7.43
N VAL A 308 25.61 3.18 8.74
CA VAL A 308 26.30 4.12 9.65
C VAL A 308 27.82 4.09 9.51
N GLU A 309 28.41 2.94 9.22
CA GLU A 309 29.87 2.82 9.05
C GLU A 309 30.46 3.67 7.91
N LYS A 310 29.62 4.17 6.98
CA LYS A 310 30.01 5.04 5.85
C LYS A 310 31.33 4.59 5.16
N PRO A 311 31.40 3.36 4.63
CA PRO A 311 32.65 2.88 4.03
C PRO A 311 33.07 3.79 2.87
N GLU A 312 34.38 4.12 2.82
CA GLU A 312 34.95 5.02 1.81
C GLU A 312 34.64 4.58 0.36
N LYS A 313 34.61 3.27 0.13
CA LYS A 313 34.27 2.68 -1.17
C LYS A 313 32.84 2.13 -1.17
N SER A 314 32.05 2.56 -2.15
CA SER A 314 30.70 2.02 -2.37
C SER A 314 30.69 0.50 -2.62
N SER A 315 31.76 -0.08 -3.16
CA SER A 315 31.88 -1.52 -3.39
C SER A 315 31.84 -2.32 -2.08
N THR A 316 32.40 -1.78 -0.99
CA THR A 316 32.40 -2.43 0.32
C THR A 316 30.99 -2.52 0.88
N LEU A 317 30.20 -1.43 0.78
CA LEU A 317 28.80 -1.45 1.18
C LEU A 317 28.00 -2.46 0.34
N LYS A 318 28.17 -2.46 -0.98
CA LYS A 318 27.49 -3.40 -1.88
C LYS A 318 27.79 -4.85 -1.52
N GLN A 319 29.06 -5.19 -1.28
CA GLN A 319 29.47 -6.54 -0.88
C GLN A 319 28.82 -6.96 0.45
N ARG A 320 28.78 -6.06 1.44
CA ARG A 320 28.17 -6.34 2.73
C ARG A 320 26.66 -6.54 2.62
N VAL A 321 25.98 -5.65 1.89
CA VAL A 321 24.53 -5.70 1.68
C VAL A 321 24.10 -6.96 0.94
N GLU A 322 24.85 -7.39 -0.08
CA GLU A 322 24.61 -8.66 -0.78
C GLU A 322 24.75 -9.86 0.15
N ALA A 323 25.77 -9.88 1.01
CA ALA A 323 25.97 -10.97 1.97
C ALA A 323 24.85 -11.04 3.03
N LEU A 324 24.27 -9.90 3.41
CA LEU A 324 23.15 -9.82 4.37
C LEU A 324 21.80 -10.26 3.78
N SER A 325 21.63 -10.09 2.46
CA SER A 325 20.34 -10.28 1.78
C SER A 325 20.52 -11.04 0.48
N LEU A 326 20.92 -12.32 0.60
CA LEU A 326 21.08 -13.20 -0.55
C LEU A 326 19.78 -13.30 -1.35
N LEU A 327 19.89 -13.34 -2.67
CA LEU A 327 18.72 -13.61 -3.51
C LEU A 327 18.29 -15.07 -3.31
N PRO A 328 17.00 -15.34 -3.11
CA PRO A 328 16.51 -16.71 -3.03
C PRO A 328 16.84 -17.47 -4.32
N VAL A 329 17.46 -18.64 -4.18
CA VAL A 329 17.65 -19.57 -5.30
C VAL A 329 16.30 -20.27 -5.54
N ASN A 330 15.87 -20.37 -6.81
CA ASN A 330 14.66 -21.03 -7.32
C ASN A 330 13.76 -21.75 -6.28
N ASN A 331 12.48 -21.34 -6.25
CA ASN A 331 11.43 -21.66 -5.28
C ASN A 331 11.63 -20.96 -3.92
N LEU A 332 10.83 -19.92 -3.70
CA LEU A 332 10.71 -19.29 -2.38
C LEU A 332 10.23 -20.34 -1.38
N THR A 333 11.00 -20.53 -0.32
CA THR A 333 10.53 -21.28 0.85
C THR A 333 9.57 -20.42 1.65
N ASP A 334 8.64 -21.06 2.35
CA ASP A 334 7.75 -20.37 3.29
C ASP A 334 8.56 -19.51 4.28
N GLY A 335 8.06 -18.32 4.57
CA GLY A 335 8.68 -17.35 5.47
C GLY A 335 8.91 -15.97 4.84
N THR A 336 9.60 -15.12 5.58
CA THR A 336 9.84 -13.72 5.21
C THR A 336 11.26 -13.53 4.69
N HIS A 337 11.38 -13.09 3.44
CA HIS A 337 12.67 -12.86 2.78
C HIS A 337 12.87 -11.36 2.55
N VAL A 338 14.09 -10.88 2.79
CA VAL A 338 14.46 -9.48 2.58
C VAL A 338 15.53 -9.37 1.51
N VAL A 339 15.37 -8.38 0.63
CA VAL A 339 16.34 -8.02 -0.41
C VAL A 339 16.71 -6.56 -0.23
N PHE A 340 17.97 -6.28 0.08
CA PHE A 340 18.45 -4.91 0.28
C PHE A 340 19.27 -4.41 -0.90
N SER A 341 19.40 -3.08 -0.96
CA SER A 341 20.24 -2.32 -1.87
C SER A 341 21.17 -1.40 -1.08
N PRO A 342 22.34 -0.99 -1.62
CA PRO A 342 22.81 -1.18 -2.98
C PRO A 342 23.43 -2.57 -3.22
N ARG A 343 23.40 -3.02 -4.48
CA ARG A 343 24.05 -4.25 -4.96
C ARG A 343 25.05 -3.94 -6.09
N LYS A 344 25.89 -4.91 -6.44
CA LYS A 344 26.88 -4.82 -7.53
C LYS A 344 26.22 -4.88 -8.90
N THR A 345 25.18 -5.70 -9.04
CA THR A 345 24.48 -5.93 -10.30
C THR A 345 22.97 -5.69 -10.17
N ILE A 346 22.22 -5.93 -11.24
CA ILE A 346 20.75 -5.88 -11.28
C ILE A 346 20.11 -7.26 -11.07
N ASP A 347 20.87 -8.26 -10.64
CA ASP A 347 20.41 -9.64 -10.38
C ASP A 347 19.10 -9.73 -9.59
N ALA A 348 18.91 -8.84 -8.61
CA ALA A 348 17.68 -8.76 -7.83
C ALA A 348 16.47 -8.41 -8.71
N LEU A 349 16.64 -7.46 -9.64
CA LEU A 349 15.61 -7.04 -10.57
C LEU A 349 15.28 -8.18 -11.55
N ASP A 350 16.31 -8.83 -12.09
CA ASP A 350 16.16 -9.98 -13.00
C ASP A 350 15.44 -11.15 -12.32
N TRP A 351 15.74 -11.39 -11.04
CA TRP A 351 15.07 -12.40 -10.23
C TRP A 351 13.57 -12.12 -10.05
N TYR A 352 13.19 -10.87 -9.71
CA TYR A 352 11.77 -10.49 -9.66
C TYR A 352 11.09 -10.61 -11.03
N ALA A 353 11.78 -10.23 -12.11
CA ALA A 353 11.26 -10.39 -13.46
C ALA A 353 11.04 -11.86 -13.82
N GLN A 354 11.96 -12.76 -13.44
CA GLN A 354 11.80 -14.20 -13.67
C GLN A 354 10.63 -14.79 -12.90
N LEU A 355 10.43 -14.41 -11.64
CA LEU A 355 9.25 -14.80 -10.86
C LEU A 355 7.96 -14.34 -11.56
N ALA A 356 7.91 -13.08 -11.99
CA ALA A 356 6.76 -12.50 -12.66
C ALA A 356 6.49 -13.17 -14.02
N LYS A 357 7.53 -13.48 -14.80
CA LYS A 357 7.42 -14.16 -16.10
C LYS A 357 6.83 -15.57 -15.97
N ASN A 358 7.15 -16.26 -14.87
CA ASN A 358 6.72 -17.62 -14.57
C ASN A 358 5.36 -17.71 -13.85
N ALA A 359 4.70 -16.59 -13.54
CA ALA A 359 3.37 -16.59 -12.93
C ALA A 359 2.36 -17.30 -13.85
N GLN A 360 1.56 -18.22 -13.31
CA GLN A 360 0.66 -19.09 -14.08
C GLN A 360 -0.81 -18.65 -14.03
N GLU A 361 -1.21 -17.87 -13.03
CA GLU A 361 -2.62 -17.49 -12.82
C GLU A 361 -2.84 -16.00 -13.12
N GLY A 362 -2.18 -15.13 -12.36
CA GLY A 362 -2.31 -13.69 -12.51
C GLY A 362 -1.03 -12.96 -12.10
N LEU A 363 -0.76 -11.84 -12.77
CA LEU A 363 0.34 -10.94 -12.45
C LEU A 363 -0.19 -9.54 -12.16
N PHE A 364 0.11 -9.02 -10.98
CA PHE A 364 -0.29 -7.69 -10.56
C PHE A 364 0.94 -6.96 -10.07
N MET A 365 1.30 -5.85 -10.71
CA MET A 365 2.46 -5.07 -10.31
C MET A 365 2.16 -3.57 -10.36
N THR A 366 2.78 -2.84 -9.45
CA THR A 366 2.74 -1.38 -9.38
C THR A 366 4.10 -0.83 -9.77
N PHE A 367 4.14 0.10 -10.70
CA PHE A 367 5.36 0.73 -11.18
C PHE A 367 5.34 2.23 -10.92
N ALA A 368 6.41 2.72 -10.29
CA ALA A 368 6.65 4.15 -10.13
C ALA A 368 7.57 4.64 -11.26
N PHE A 369 7.19 5.73 -11.91
CA PHE A 369 7.96 6.41 -12.96
C PHE A 369 8.22 5.57 -14.22
N GLY A 370 7.22 4.80 -14.65
CA GLY A 370 7.29 3.93 -15.83
C GLY A 370 7.81 2.51 -15.51
N MET A 371 7.97 1.69 -16.54
CA MET A 371 8.33 0.27 -16.42
C MET A 371 9.75 0.02 -16.93
N ASN A 372 10.57 -0.71 -16.17
CA ASN A 372 11.90 -1.13 -16.65
C ASN A 372 11.76 -2.14 -17.80
N ASP A 373 12.70 -2.13 -18.76
CA ASP A 373 12.66 -3.04 -19.92
C ASP A 373 12.55 -4.52 -19.55
N VAL A 374 13.15 -4.96 -18.42
CA VAL A 374 13.02 -6.36 -17.97
C VAL A 374 11.57 -6.71 -17.64
N PHE A 375 10.78 -5.77 -17.11
CA PHE A 375 9.36 -5.99 -16.85
C PHE A 375 8.50 -5.77 -18.09
N LYS A 376 8.92 -4.96 -19.07
CA LYS A 376 8.22 -4.90 -20.36
C LYS A 376 8.24 -6.28 -21.04
N ASP A 377 9.39 -6.96 -21.02
CA ASP A 377 9.49 -8.35 -21.50
C ASP A 377 8.58 -9.31 -20.71
N VAL A 378 8.44 -9.14 -19.40
CA VAL A 378 7.49 -9.92 -18.60
C VAL A 378 6.03 -9.70 -19.06
N TYR A 379 5.63 -8.45 -19.29
CA TYR A 379 4.26 -8.15 -19.70
C TYR A 379 3.99 -8.50 -21.16
N GLU A 380 5.01 -8.57 -22.00
CA GLU A 380 4.90 -9.05 -23.38
C GLU A 380 4.86 -10.59 -23.42
N ASN A 381 5.85 -11.24 -22.79
CA ASN A 381 6.19 -12.65 -22.99
C ASN A 381 5.94 -13.56 -21.76
N GLY A 382 5.33 -13.03 -20.69
CA GLY A 382 4.98 -13.78 -19.48
C GLY A 382 3.83 -14.77 -19.69
N GLN A 383 3.79 -15.80 -18.83
CA GLN A 383 2.82 -16.91 -18.94
C GLN A 383 1.45 -16.61 -18.32
N ALA A 384 1.35 -15.60 -17.44
CA ALA A 384 0.12 -15.31 -16.73
C ALA A 384 -0.99 -14.87 -17.71
N PRO A 385 -2.15 -15.55 -17.72
CA PRO A 385 -3.25 -15.21 -18.64
C PRO A 385 -3.90 -13.87 -18.31
N PHE A 386 -3.79 -13.41 -17.06
CA PHE A 386 -4.30 -12.11 -16.63
C PHE A 386 -3.18 -11.27 -16.00
N ARG A 387 -2.95 -10.07 -16.53
CA ARG A 387 -1.84 -9.20 -16.15
C ARG A 387 -2.34 -7.78 -15.97
N VAL A 388 -2.02 -7.17 -14.84
CA VAL A 388 -2.37 -5.77 -14.50
C VAL A 388 -1.10 -5.05 -14.11
N ALA A 389 -0.79 -3.95 -14.79
CA ALA A 389 0.23 -3.00 -14.39
C ALA A 389 -0.44 -1.70 -13.96
N LEU A 390 -0.25 -1.29 -12.72
CA LEU A 390 -0.64 0.03 -12.26
C LEU A 390 0.55 0.96 -12.37
N LEU A 391 0.42 2.05 -13.11
CA LEU A 391 1.48 3.04 -13.30
C LEU A 391 1.01 4.42 -12.82
N ASP A 392 1.84 5.09 -12.04
CA ASP A 392 1.63 6.51 -11.72
C ASP A 392 1.89 7.41 -12.94
N LYS A 393 2.81 6.99 -13.80
CA LYS A 393 3.16 7.60 -15.08
C LYS A 393 3.46 6.53 -16.11
N LEU A 394 2.99 6.73 -17.34
CA LEU A 394 3.22 5.80 -18.44
C LEU A 394 4.71 5.59 -18.73
N THR A 395 5.51 6.65 -18.61
CA THR A 395 6.95 6.62 -18.89
C THR A 395 7.74 7.44 -17.87
N ARG A 396 9.04 7.15 -17.75
CA ARG A 396 10.00 8.00 -17.06
C ARG A 396 10.18 9.33 -17.79
N GLY A 397 10.86 10.29 -17.16
CA GLY A 397 11.29 11.51 -17.86
C GLY A 397 12.35 11.20 -18.93
N PHE A 398 12.13 11.71 -20.14
CA PHE A 398 13.11 11.70 -21.24
C PHE A 398 13.55 13.13 -21.55
N ARG A 399 14.81 13.29 -21.98
CA ARG A 399 15.32 14.59 -22.46
C ARG A 399 14.82 14.89 -23.87
N ASP A 400 14.78 13.86 -24.72
CA ASP A 400 14.29 13.96 -26.09
C ASP A 400 12.79 13.59 -26.16
N PRO A 401 11.93 14.49 -26.68
CA PRO A 401 10.52 14.18 -26.93
C PRO A 401 10.28 12.97 -27.84
N ALA A 402 11.16 12.71 -28.81
CA ALA A 402 11.02 11.58 -29.72
C ALA A 402 11.23 10.24 -29.00
N ASP A 403 12.24 10.16 -28.12
CA ASP A 403 12.46 8.98 -27.28
C ASP A 403 11.27 8.74 -26.34
N LYS A 404 10.69 9.81 -25.79
CA LYS A 404 9.48 9.72 -24.97
C LYS A 404 8.32 9.13 -25.77
N ALA A 405 8.07 9.64 -26.97
CA ALA A 405 6.98 9.17 -27.82
C ALA A 405 7.16 7.69 -28.23
N ALA A 406 8.39 7.29 -28.57
CA ALA A 406 8.72 5.90 -28.87
C ALA A 406 8.48 4.97 -27.67
N GLU A 407 8.85 5.41 -26.47
CA GLU A 407 8.57 4.67 -25.24
C GLU A 407 7.08 4.59 -24.92
N GLU A 408 6.33 5.69 -25.06
CA GLU A 408 4.88 5.72 -24.85
C GLU A 408 4.16 4.75 -25.80
N LEU A 409 4.58 4.70 -27.07
CA LEU A 409 4.06 3.74 -28.03
C LEU A 409 4.36 2.29 -27.61
N LYS A 410 5.60 1.99 -27.19
CA LYS A 410 5.97 0.65 -26.69
C LYS A 410 5.10 0.24 -25.50
N MET A 411 4.86 1.16 -24.57
CA MET A 411 4.04 0.91 -23.38
C MET A 411 2.56 0.68 -23.72
N GLN A 412 2.01 1.40 -24.71
CA GLN A 412 0.62 1.20 -25.17
C GLN A 412 0.42 -0.17 -25.82
N LEU A 413 1.42 -0.68 -26.54
CA LEU A 413 1.37 -1.98 -27.21
C LEU A 413 1.37 -3.16 -26.25
N LEU A 414 1.79 -2.97 -24.99
CA LEU A 414 1.77 -4.01 -23.96
C LEU A 414 0.35 -4.35 -23.45
N GLY A 415 -0.70 -3.73 -24.01
CA GLY A 415 -2.09 -3.98 -23.60
C GLY A 415 -2.37 -3.60 -22.16
N LEU A 416 -1.59 -2.67 -21.59
CA LEU A 416 -1.72 -2.22 -20.22
C LEU A 416 -2.96 -1.34 -20.09
N VAL A 417 -3.86 -1.71 -19.18
CA VAL A 417 -4.97 -0.84 -18.78
C VAL A 417 -4.40 0.23 -17.86
N THR A 418 -4.23 1.45 -18.35
CA THR A 418 -3.92 2.61 -17.51
C THR A 418 -5.18 3.01 -16.74
N SER A 419 -5.10 3.07 -15.41
CA SER A 419 -6.19 3.49 -14.53
C SER A 419 -6.49 4.98 -14.63
#